data_AF-A0AA39K0X4-F1
#
_entry.id   AF-A0AA39K0X4-F1
#
_cell.length_a   1.000
_cell.length_b   1.000
_cell.length_c   1.000
_cell.angle_alpha   90.00
_cell.angle_beta   90.00
_cell.angle_gamma   90.00
#
_symmetry.space_group_name_H-M   'P 1'
#
loop_
_entity.id
_entity.type
_entity.pdbx_description
1 polymer ?
#
loop_
_entity_poly.entity_id
_entity_poly.type
_entity_poly.pdbx_seq_one_letter_code
_entity_poly.pdbx_strand_id
1 'polypeptide(L)'
;MTNVMYRRRHRQVCGVLNDFDLSSFLPLRDASSLHHTGTAPYMACDLLHATDISHLYCHDIEALFYVLMMLCCRYKIVCSDKGSTMKELKMEKGKKPPFSDWLDRMMMWEALSRQKRCFLAEDMPIPTLTSFSAFLPWLQDIWVAFGDGFHAQTKSKIQPNLKRKIPANFIPLSEHDLTNCPSSIQIPVPFDEETLGGYVVYSDFLAIMSDIGGHSLVIKNDQ
;
A
#
# COMPACT_ATOMS: atom_id res chain seq x y z
N MET A 1 -12.76 7.70 9.35
CA MET A 1 -13.26 6.83 8.26
C MET A 1 -14.67 7.25 7.92
N THR A 2 -14.82 8.09 6.90
CA THR A 2 -16.11 8.60 6.41
C THR A 2 -16.47 8.04 5.04
N ASN A 3 -15.49 7.43 4.35
CA ASN A 3 -15.57 7.09 2.93
C ASN A 3 -15.81 5.58 2.68
N VAL A 4 -15.88 4.78 3.76
CA VAL A 4 -16.23 3.36 3.72
C VAL A 4 -17.52 3.18 4.51
N MET A 5 -18.58 2.80 3.80
CA MET A 5 -19.90 2.54 4.35
C MET A 5 -20.30 1.08 4.13
N TYR A 6 -21.39 0.66 4.75
CA TYR A 6 -22.04 -0.60 4.40
C TYR A 6 -23.54 -0.37 4.19
N ARG A 7 -24.13 -1.17 3.31
CA ARG A 7 -25.58 -1.28 3.17
C ARG A 7 -26.01 -2.72 3.34
N ARG A 8 -27.19 -2.94 3.90
CA ARG A 8 -27.81 -4.26 3.96
C ARG A 8 -28.82 -4.37 2.82
N ARG A 9 -28.65 -5.36 1.95
CA ARG A 9 -29.63 -5.73 0.91
C ARG A 9 -30.05 -7.17 1.15
N HIS A 10 -31.32 -7.36 1.52
CA HIS A 10 -31.85 -8.67 1.94
C HIS A 10 -30.99 -9.30 3.06
N ARG A 11 -30.32 -10.43 2.76
CA ARG A 11 -29.43 -11.17 3.66
C ARG A 11 -27.93 -10.91 3.39
N GLN A 12 -27.59 -9.94 2.54
CA GLN A 12 -26.22 -9.60 2.19
C GLN A 12 -25.82 -8.24 2.78
N VAL A 13 -24.62 -8.19 3.35
CA VAL A 13 -23.94 -6.94 3.71
C VAL A 13 -23.04 -6.58 2.53
N CYS A 14 -23.21 -5.39 1.98
CA CYS A 14 -22.37 -4.86 0.91
C CYS A 14 -21.54 -3.70 1.46
N GLY A 15 -20.21 -3.78 1.34
CA GLY A 15 -19.36 -2.60 1.48
C GLY A 15 -19.65 -1.61 0.35
N VAL A 16 -19.59 -0.32 0.65
CA VAL A 16 -19.80 0.77 -0.31
C VAL A 16 -18.70 1.79 -0.08
N LEU A 17 -17.92 2.07 -1.13
CA LEU A 17 -17.02 3.20 -1.17
C LEU A 17 -17.84 4.43 -1.62
N ASN A 18 -17.77 5.52 -0.88
CA ASN A 18 -18.41 6.78 -1.21
C ASN A 18 -17.36 7.90 -1.22
N ASP A 19 -17.79 9.11 -1.61
CA ASP A 19 -16.97 10.32 -1.59
C ASP A 19 -15.76 10.22 -2.55
N PHE A 20 -16.07 10.41 -3.84
CA PHE A 20 -15.11 10.39 -4.96
C PHE A 20 -14.70 11.81 -5.37
N ASP A 21 -14.94 12.82 -4.53
CA ASP A 21 -14.70 14.24 -4.87
C ASP A 21 -13.21 14.54 -5.10
N LEU A 22 -12.31 13.74 -4.53
CA LEU A 22 -10.86 13.81 -4.71
C LEU A 22 -10.31 12.74 -5.67
N SER A 23 -11.18 11.94 -6.31
CA SER A 23 -10.75 10.95 -7.29
C SER A 23 -10.37 11.62 -8.61
N SER A 24 -9.47 10.98 -9.35
CA SER A 24 -9.01 11.46 -10.65
C SER A 24 -8.94 10.32 -11.65
N PHE A 25 -9.25 10.61 -12.92
CA PHE A 25 -9.08 9.66 -14.00
C PHE A 25 -7.60 9.58 -14.40
N LEU A 26 -7.14 8.36 -14.68
CA LEU A 26 -5.83 8.15 -15.28
C LEU A 26 -5.90 8.25 -16.81
N PRO A 27 -4.90 8.86 -17.49
CA PRO A 27 -3.77 9.57 -16.89
C PRO A 27 -4.20 10.90 -16.26
N LEU A 28 -3.53 11.29 -15.16
CA LEU A 28 -3.83 12.51 -14.39
C LEU A 28 -3.82 13.74 -15.31
N ARG A 29 -4.93 14.49 -15.29
CA ARG A 29 -5.10 15.68 -16.16
C ARG A 29 -4.84 17.01 -15.45
N ASP A 30 -4.96 17.04 -14.12
CA ASP A 30 -5.01 18.29 -13.35
C ASP A 30 -3.94 18.37 -12.27
N ALA A 31 -3.34 19.56 -12.09
CA ALA A 31 -2.30 19.81 -11.09
C ALA A 31 -2.76 19.59 -9.64
N SER A 32 -4.07 19.71 -9.36
CA SER A 32 -4.64 19.42 -8.03
C SER A 32 -4.46 17.96 -7.59
N SER A 33 -4.29 17.05 -8.55
CA SER A 33 -4.07 15.62 -8.29
C SER A 33 -2.64 15.28 -7.86
N LEU A 34 -1.72 16.24 -7.98
CA LEU A 34 -0.34 16.12 -7.51
C LEU A 34 -0.22 16.53 -6.03
N HIS A 35 -1.04 17.49 -5.59
CA HIS A 35 -1.02 17.95 -4.22
C HIS A 35 -1.47 16.88 -3.22
N HIS A 36 -0.97 17.03 -1.99
CA HIS A 36 -1.36 16.27 -0.83
C HIS A 36 -2.84 16.45 -0.45
N THR A 37 -3.73 15.71 -1.10
CA THR A 37 -5.19 15.80 -0.90
C THR A 37 -5.74 14.73 0.05
N GLY A 38 -4.94 13.72 0.39
CA GLY A 38 -5.37 12.61 1.25
C GLY A 38 -5.33 12.87 2.76
N THR A 39 -5.85 11.91 3.51
CA THR A 39 -5.78 11.91 4.99
C THR A 39 -4.47 11.26 5.45
N ALA A 40 -3.53 12.05 5.99
CA ALA A 40 -2.14 11.64 6.25
C ALA A 40 -1.94 10.25 6.92
N PRO A 41 -2.70 9.85 7.97
CA PRO A 41 -2.59 8.51 8.54
C PRO A 41 -2.79 7.36 7.56
N TYR A 42 -3.61 7.55 6.52
CA TYR A 42 -3.94 6.54 5.51
C TYR A 42 -3.22 6.77 4.18
N MET A 43 -2.56 7.91 3.99
CA MET A 43 -1.85 8.21 2.74
C MET A 43 -0.63 7.28 2.56
N ALA A 44 -0.36 6.85 1.33
CA ALA A 44 0.83 6.09 0.99
C ALA A 44 2.13 6.81 1.42
N CYS A 45 3.16 6.06 1.78
CA CYS A 45 4.41 6.63 2.28
C CYS A 45 5.11 7.53 1.25
N ASP A 46 5.02 7.21 -0.05
CA ASP A 46 5.58 8.03 -1.14
C ASP A 46 4.83 9.35 -1.32
N LEU A 47 3.50 9.31 -1.23
CA LEU A 47 2.67 10.50 -1.27
C LEU A 47 2.82 11.39 -0.03
N LEU A 48 3.37 10.88 1.08
CA LEU A 48 3.70 11.69 2.26
C LEU A 48 5.08 12.37 2.15
N HIS A 49 5.98 11.83 1.33
CA HIS A 49 7.34 12.34 1.19
C HIS A 49 7.44 13.44 0.13
N ALA A 50 6.67 13.35 -0.96
CA ALA A 50 6.76 14.30 -2.06
C ALA A 50 5.38 14.72 -2.57
N THR A 51 5.32 15.97 -3.03
CA THR A 51 4.10 16.66 -3.51
C THR A 51 3.90 16.57 -5.03
N ASP A 52 4.84 16.00 -5.76
CA ASP A 52 4.83 16.01 -7.24
C ASP A 52 4.91 14.59 -7.83
N ILE A 53 4.56 13.56 -7.04
CA ILE A 53 4.53 12.17 -7.51
C ILE A 53 3.15 11.87 -8.08
N SER A 54 3.11 11.23 -9.25
CA SER A 54 1.87 10.71 -9.81
C SER A 54 1.23 9.72 -8.85
N HIS A 55 -0.08 9.84 -8.63
CA HIS A 55 -0.83 8.81 -7.92
C HIS A 55 -0.80 7.50 -8.75
N LEU A 56 -0.36 6.41 -8.13
CA LEU A 56 -0.27 5.07 -8.71
C LEU A 56 -1.26 4.13 -8.02
N TYR A 57 -1.63 3.04 -8.70
CA TYR A 57 -2.48 1.98 -8.16
C TYR A 57 -2.02 1.48 -6.79
N CYS A 58 -0.72 1.23 -6.61
CA CYS A 58 -0.17 0.74 -5.34
C CYS A 58 -0.43 1.68 -4.16
N HIS A 59 -0.58 2.99 -4.39
CA HIS A 59 -0.84 3.95 -3.31
C HIS A 59 -2.26 3.81 -2.75
N ASP A 60 -3.26 3.55 -3.60
CA ASP A 60 -4.64 3.29 -3.16
C ASP A 60 -4.72 1.97 -2.37
N ILE A 61 -3.95 0.96 -2.79
CA ILE A 61 -3.84 -0.32 -2.07
C ILE A 61 -3.15 -0.15 -0.72
N GLU A 62 -2.08 0.66 -0.66
CA GLU A 62 -1.38 0.98 0.60
C GLU A 62 -2.33 1.71 1.57
N ALA A 63 -3.17 2.62 1.05
CA ALA A 63 -4.17 3.31 1.83
C ALA A 63 -5.25 2.36 2.38
N LEU A 64 -5.75 1.44 1.55
CA LEU A 64 -6.70 0.41 1.97
C LEU A 64 -6.11 -0.50 3.05
N PHE A 65 -4.85 -0.91 2.90
CA PHE A 65 -4.11 -1.67 3.90
C PHE A 65 -4.06 -0.93 5.24
N TYR A 66 -3.71 0.36 5.26
CA TYR A 66 -3.70 1.14 6.49
C TYR A 66 -5.09 1.31 7.12
N VAL A 67 -6.15 1.40 6.32
CA VAL A 67 -7.54 1.38 6.84
C VAL A 67 -7.84 0.08 7.56
N LEU A 68 -7.55 -1.08 6.93
CA LEU A 68 -7.77 -2.41 7.53
C LEU A 68 -6.92 -2.60 8.79
N MET A 69 -5.65 -2.23 8.74
CA MET A 69 -4.73 -2.31 9.87
C MET A 69 -5.23 -1.48 11.06
N MET A 70 -5.63 -0.23 10.83
CA MET A 70 -6.16 0.63 11.88
C MET A 70 -7.44 0.07 12.49
N LEU A 71 -8.34 -0.52 11.69
CA LEU A 71 -9.53 -1.22 12.20
C LEU A 71 -9.14 -2.39 13.12
N CYS A 72 -8.23 -3.26 12.66
CA CYS A 72 -7.88 -4.50 13.37
C CYS A 72 -7.04 -4.28 14.63
N CYS A 73 -6.20 -3.24 14.65
CA CYS A 73 -5.27 -2.97 15.74
C CYS A 73 -5.83 -2.00 16.79
N ARG A 74 -6.79 -1.16 16.43
CA ARG A 74 -7.29 -0.09 17.32
C ARG A 74 -8.74 -0.23 17.72
N TYR A 75 -9.51 -1.12 17.11
CA TYR A 75 -10.92 -1.29 17.45
C TYR A 75 -11.20 -2.70 17.95
N LYS A 76 -12.21 -2.82 18.80
CA LYS A 76 -12.75 -4.10 19.26
C LYS A 76 -14.26 -4.13 19.14
N ILE A 77 -14.79 -5.32 18.91
CA ILE A 77 -16.23 -5.56 18.92
C ILE A 77 -16.65 -5.87 20.35
N VAL A 78 -17.56 -5.07 20.89
CA VAL A 78 -18.12 -5.27 22.22
C VAL A 78 -19.59 -5.68 22.08
N CYS A 79 -19.92 -6.87 22.55
CA CYS A 79 -21.29 -7.35 22.61
C CYS A 79 -22.00 -6.80 23.85
N SER A 80 -23.24 -6.34 23.66
CA SER A 80 -24.12 -5.88 24.73
C SER A 80 -25.55 -6.33 24.46
N ASP A 81 -26.44 -6.17 25.43
CA ASP A 81 -27.86 -6.51 25.28
C ASP A 81 -28.56 -5.75 24.15
N LYS A 82 -28.00 -4.60 23.72
CA LYS A 82 -28.48 -3.79 22.60
C LYS A 82 -27.85 -4.16 21.25
N GLY A 83 -27.05 -5.22 21.21
CA GLY A 83 -26.29 -5.67 20.05
C GLY A 83 -24.78 -5.42 20.16
N SER A 84 -24.07 -5.76 19.09
CA SER A 84 -22.62 -5.59 18.97
C SER A 84 -22.27 -4.19 18.45
N THR A 85 -21.30 -3.55 19.09
CA THR A 85 -20.79 -2.23 18.69
C THR A 85 -19.27 -2.24 18.62
N MET A 86 -18.72 -1.50 17.65
CA MET A 86 -17.29 -1.31 17.52
C MET A 86 -16.84 -0.16 18.42
N LYS A 87 -15.85 -0.39 19.27
CA LYS A 87 -15.28 0.62 20.17
C LYS A 87 -13.78 0.70 19.98
N GLU A 88 -13.24 1.91 20.03
CA GLU A 88 -11.79 2.10 20.06
C GLU A 88 -11.18 1.49 21.33
N LEU A 89 -9.98 0.95 21.19
CA LEU A 89 -9.22 0.30 22.24
C LEU A 89 -8.81 1.35 23.30
N LYS A 90 -9.36 1.21 24.50
CA LYS A 90 -8.88 1.94 25.68
C LYS A 90 -7.69 1.20 26.27
N MET A 91 -6.53 1.85 26.24
CA MET A 91 -5.32 1.33 26.87
C MET A 91 -5.25 1.74 28.34
N GLU A 92 -4.47 0.99 29.12
CA GLU A 92 -4.12 1.35 30.50
C GLU A 92 -3.42 2.72 30.55
N LYS A 93 -3.53 3.39 31.71
CA LYS A 93 -2.94 4.72 31.93
C LYS A 93 -1.43 4.67 31.66
N GLY A 94 -0.98 5.44 30.67
CA GLY A 94 0.44 5.52 30.26
C GLY A 94 0.82 4.68 29.04
N LYS A 95 -0.04 3.79 28.55
CA LYS A 95 0.18 3.07 27.29
C LYS A 95 -0.58 3.74 26.15
N LYS A 96 0.09 3.94 25.01
CA LYS A 96 -0.56 4.41 23.79
C LYS A 96 -1.11 3.23 22.99
N PRO A 97 -2.29 3.34 22.35
CA PRO A 97 -2.77 2.30 21.45
C PRO A 97 -1.85 2.17 20.22
N PRO A 98 -1.81 1.00 19.55
CA PRO A 98 -0.98 0.79 18.37
C PRO A 98 -1.16 1.88 17.32
N PHE A 99 -0.05 2.34 16.73
CA PHE A 99 -0.03 3.38 15.69
C PHE A 99 -0.66 4.73 16.10
N SER A 100 -0.73 5.04 17.41
CA SER A 100 -1.24 6.34 17.88
C SER A 100 -0.51 7.52 17.28
N ASP A 101 0.80 7.38 17.08
CA ASP A 101 1.65 8.47 16.64
C ASP A 101 1.36 8.82 15.17
N TRP A 102 0.85 7.87 14.37
CA TRP A 102 0.43 8.12 12.98
C TRP A 102 -0.84 8.97 12.89
N LEU A 103 -1.62 9.04 13.98
CA LEU A 103 -2.82 9.87 14.08
C LEU A 103 -2.54 11.25 14.71
N ASP A 104 -1.30 11.50 15.13
CA ASP A 104 -0.91 12.80 15.67
C ASP A 104 -0.85 13.83 14.54
N ARG A 105 -1.77 14.81 14.60
CA ARG A 105 -1.84 15.90 13.61
C ARG A 105 -0.63 16.84 13.66
N MET A 106 0.16 16.79 14.72
CA MET A 106 1.38 17.58 14.86
C MET A 106 2.60 16.86 14.27
N MET A 107 2.47 15.59 13.89
CA MET A 107 3.56 14.84 13.26
C MET A 107 3.85 15.42 11.86
N MET A 108 5.14 15.65 11.58
CA MET A 108 5.58 16.03 10.24
C MET A 108 5.37 14.88 9.25
N TRP A 109 4.99 15.22 8.03
CA TRP A 109 4.64 14.26 6.99
C TRP A 109 5.81 13.35 6.62
N GLU A 110 7.01 13.93 6.52
CA GLU A 110 8.26 13.20 6.31
C GLU A 110 8.55 12.21 7.46
N ALA A 111 8.27 12.60 8.70
CA ALA A 111 8.45 11.71 9.86
C ALA A 111 7.47 10.54 9.81
N LEU A 112 6.21 10.78 9.42
CA LEU A 112 5.20 9.74 9.23
C LEU A 112 5.56 8.80 8.07
N SER A 113 5.99 9.36 6.93
CA SER A 113 6.49 8.60 5.78
C SER A 113 7.61 7.65 6.19
N ARG A 114 8.61 8.17 6.94
CA ARG A 114 9.71 7.35 7.45
C ARG A 114 9.24 6.24 8.39
N GLN A 115 8.32 6.53 9.31
CA GLN A 115 7.77 5.49 10.19
C GLN A 115 7.04 4.38 9.42
N LYS A 116 6.28 4.75 8.39
CA LYS A 116 5.62 3.79 7.48
C LYS A 116 6.62 2.92 6.73
N ARG A 117 7.67 3.54 6.18
CA ARG A 117 8.77 2.84 5.50
C ARG A 117 9.50 1.87 6.44
N CYS A 118 9.81 2.28 7.67
CA CYS A 118 10.40 1.39 8.67
C CYS A 118 9.46 0.23 9.00
N PHE A 119 8.18 0.51 9.27
CA PHE A 119 7.18 -0.51 9.58
C PHE A 119 7.04 -1.57 8.46
N LEU A 120 7.09 -1.17 7.20
CA LEU A 120 7.03 -2.09 6.05
C LEU A 120 8.34 -2.87 5.80
N ALA A 121 9.46 -2.41 6.37
CA ALA A 121 10.77 -3.04 6.20
C ALA A 121 11.22 -3.88 7.40
N GLU A 122 10.55 -3.75 8.54
CA GLU A 122 10.84 -4.52 9.76
C GLU A 122 10.27 -5.94 9.69
N ASP A 123 10.74 -6.85 10.55
CA ASP A 123 10.15 -8.19 10.73
C ASP A 123 9.31 -8.23 12.01
N MET A 124 8.31 -7.34 12.10
CA MET A 124 7.52 -7.15 13.32
C MET A 124 6.08 -7.64 13.14
N PRO A 125 5.56 -8.45 14.09
CA PRO A 125 4.19 -8.92 14.00
C PRO A 125 3.22 -7.76 14.19
N ILE A 126 2.18 -7.72 13.35
CA ILE A 126 1.10 -6.74 13.47
C ILE A 126 0.34 -7.01 14.78
N PRO A 127 0.18 -6.02 15.67
CA PRO A 127 -0.49 -6.21 16.96
C PRO A 127 -2.02 -6.31 16.76
N THR A 128 -2.51 -7.47 16.36
CA THR A 128 -3.94 -7.69 16.13
C THR A 128 -4.72 -8.00 17.40
N LEU A 129 -5.89 -7.38 17.53
CA LEU A 129 -6.85 -7.66 18.60
C LEU A 129 -7.69 -8.90 18.28
N THR A 130 -8.12 -9.62 19.31
CA THR A 130 -8.88 -10.87 19.20
C THR A 130 -10.18 -10.71 18.38
N SER A 131 -10.82 -9.54 18.40
CA SER A 131 -12.06 -9.30 17.64
C SER A 131 -11.89 -9.33 16.13
N PHE A 132 -10.66 -9.17 15.63
CA PHE A 132 -10.35 -9.07 14.21
C PHE A 132 -9.23 -10.04 13.80
N SER A 133 -8.99 -11.09 14.58
CA SER A 133 -7.92 -12.07 14.30
C SER A 133 -8.08 -12.77 12.95
N ALA A 134 -9.31 -12.89 12.43
CA ALA A 134 -9.57 -13.45 11.11
C ALA A 134 -8.95 -12.63 9.96
N PHE A 135 -8.66 -11.34 10.17
CA PHE A 135 -8.00 -10.48 9.19
C PHE A 135 -6.46 -10.56 9.25
N LEU A 136 -5.89 -11.20 10.29
CA LEU A 136 -4.44 -11.23 10.48
C LEU A 136 -3.70 -11.83 9.28
N PRO A 137 -4.14 -12.97 8.67
CA PRO A 137 -3.48 -13.50 7.49
C PRO A 137 -3.44 -12.49 6.34
N TRP A 138 -4.55 -11.81 6.06
CA TRP A 138 -4.60 -10.78 5.02
C TRP A 138 -3.63 -9.64 5.30
N LEU A 139 -3.62 -9.13 6.53
CA LEU A 139 -2.73 -8.04 6.91
C LEU A 139 -1.26 -8.45 6.77
N GLN A 140 -0.91 -9.69 7.12
CA GLN A 140 0.45 -10.22 6.98
C GLN A 140 0.85 -10.36 5.52
N ASP A 141 0.02 -11.00 4.69
CA ASP A 141 0.33 -11.23 3.27
C ASP A 141 0.50 -9.91 2.51
N ILE A 142 -0.41 -8.94 2.76
CA ILE A 142 -0.32 -7.60 2.16
C ILE A 142 0.94 -6.87 2.65
N TRP A 143 1.24 -6.96 3.94
CA TRP A 143 2.41 -6.31 4.53
C TRP A 143 3.72 -6.86 3.96
N VAL A 144 3.85 -8.19 3.81
CA VAL A 144 4.99 -8.84 3.15
C VAL A 144 5.11 -8.38 1.69
N ALA A 145 4.00 -8.36 0.95
CA ALA A 145 3.99 -7.91 -0.44
C ALA A 145 4.51 -6.47 -0.60
N PHE A 146 4.11 -5.55 0.28
CA PHE A 146 4.64 -4.19 0.28
C PHE A 146 6.12 -4.13 0.69
N GLY A 147 6.52 -4.87 1.73
CA GLY A 147 7.92 -4.92 2.17
C GLY A 147 8.86 -5.40 1.07
N ASP A 148 8.51 -6.52 0.42
CA ASP A 148 9.26 -7.07 -0.71
C ASP A 148 9.27 -6.13 -1.91
N GLY A 149 8.12 -5.53 -2.25
CA GLY A 149 7.99 -4.57 -3.34
C GLY A 149 8.88 -3.34 -3.15
N PHE A 150 8.88 -2.75 -1.95
CA PHE A 150 9.74 -1.61 -1.64
C PHE A 150 11.23 -1.97 -1.56
N HIS A 151 11.56 -3.19 -1.12
CA HIS A 151 12.93 -3.70 -1.18
C HIS A 151 13.39 -3.84 -2.63
N ALA A 152 12.55 -4.42 -3.50
CA ALA A 152 12.82 -4.57 -4.93
C ALA A 152 12.98 -3.20 -5.63
N GLN A 153 12.13 -2.23 -5.30
CA GLN A 153 12.23 -0.84 -5.80
C GLN A 153 13.56 -0.19 -5.38
N THR A 154 13.97 -0.35 -4.13
CA THR A 154 15.26 0.21 -3.64
C THR A 154 16.44 -0.42 -4.40
N LYS A 155 16.40 -1.74 -4.58
CA LYS A 155 17.41 -2.49 -5.33
C LYS A 155 17.46 -2.08 -6.80
N SER A 156 16.31 -1.82 -7.44
CA SER A 156 16.21 -1.38 -8.83
C SER A 156 16.73 0.05 -9.03
N LYS A 157 16.68 0.92 -8.02
CA LYS A 157 17.28 2.27 -8.05
C LYS A 157 18.81 2.24 -7.86
N ILE A 158 19.33 1.28 -7.09
CA ILE A 158 20.77 1.14 -6.82
C ILE A 158 21.53 0.46 -7.99
N GLN A 159 20.99 -0.63 -8.55
CA GLN A 159 21.64 -1.39 -9.63
C GLN A 159 21.97 -0.63 -10.94
N PRO A 160 21.14 0.30 -11.48
CA PRO A 160 21.48 1.05 -12.69
C PRO A 160 22.71 1.94 -12.49
N ASN A 161 23.00 2.35 -11.25
CA ASN A 161 24.22 3.10 -10.92
C ASN A 161 25.48 2.23 -10.89
N LEU A 162 25.35 0.92 -10.69
CA LEU A 162 26.49 -0.01 -10.68
C LEU A 162 26.89 -0.48 -12.08
N LYS A 163 25.92 -0.61 -13.01
CA LYS A 163 26.16 -1.02 -14.42
C LYS A 163 26.66 0.12 -15.33
N ARG A 164 26.63 1.38 -14.88
CA ARG A 164 27.16 2.57 -15.59
C ARG A 164 28.69 2.78 -15.44
N LYS A 165 29.47 1.71 -15.22
CA LYS A 165 30.93 1.75 -15.39
C LYS A 165 31.33 1.07 -16.70
N ILE A 166 30.92 1.65 -17.84
CA ILE A 166 31.64 1.42 -19.09
C ILE A 166 32.88 2.34 -19.01
N PRO A 167 34.11 1.83 -19.15
CA PRO A 167 35.30 2.69 -19.14
C PRO A 167 35.19 3.74 -20.24
N ALA A 168 35.55 4.99 -19.94
CA ALA A 168 35.41 6.16 -20.81
C ALA A 168 36.18 6.11 -22.15
N ASN A 169 36.81 4.97 -22.48
CA ASN A 169 37.70 4.81 -23.64
C ASN A 169 37.17 3.79 -24.67
N PHE A 170 35.88 3.44 -24.65
CA PHE A 170 35.32 2.60 -25.72
C PHE A 170 35.08 3.45 -26.97
N ILE A 171 36.09 3.48 -27.86
CA ILE A 171 35.97 4.02 -29.22
C ILE A 171 35.80 2.81 -30.15
N PRO A 172 34.66 2.65 -30.85
CA PRO A 172 34.51 1.57 -31.83
C PRO A 172 35.43 1.84 -33.02
N LEU A 173 36.41 0.97 -33.24
CA LEU A 173 37.27 0.98 -34.42
C LEU A 173 36.64 0.09 -35.50
N SER A 174 35.80 0.70 -36.34
CA SER A 174 35.20 0.16 -37.57
C SER A 174 33.95 -0.73 -37.44
N GLU A 175 33.12 -0.67 -38.50
CA GLU A 175 31.85 -1.41 -38.65
C GLU A 175 32.02 -2.94 -38.69
N HIS A 176 33.25 -3.44 -38.87
CA HIS A 176 33.49 -4.88 -39.04
C HIS A 176 33.53 -5.68 -37.72
N ASP A 177 33.61 -5.01 -36.56
CA ASP A 177 33.64 -5.65 -35.23
C ASP A 177 32.25 -5.87 -34.61
N LEU A 178 31.16 -5.42 -35.25
CA LEU A 178 29.79 -5.59 -34.74
C LEU A 178 29.26 -7.04 -34.86
N THR A 179 29.96 -7.92 -35.57
CA THR A 179 29.50 -9.30 -35.81
C THR A 179 30.00 -10.32 -34.79
N ASN A 180 30.89 -9.93 -33.88
CA ASN A 180 31.41 -10.78 -32.80
C ASN A 180 31.10 -10.21 -31.40
N CYS A 181 29.91 -9.62 -31.20
CA CYS A 181 29.46 -9.21 -29.86
C CYS A 181 28.67 -10.35 -29.19
N PRO A 182 29.11 -10.89 -28.04
CA PRO A 182 28.32 -11.85 -27.28
C PRO A 182 27.14 -11.12 -26.64
N SER A 183 25.93 -11.65 -26.87
CA SER A 183 24.65 -11.28 -26.26
C SER A 183 24.12 -9.88 -26.57
N SER A 184 22.91 -9.87 -27.15
CA SER A 184 21.98 -8.75 -27.26
C SER A 184 22.12 -7.76 -26.09
N ILE A 185 22.28 -6.47 -26.40
CA ILE A 185 22.11 -5.39 -25.43
C ILE A 185 20.67 -5.51 -24.90
N GLN A 186 20.52 -6.15 -23.73
CA GLN A 186 19.25 -6.15 -23.01
C GLN A 186 19.08 -4.75 -22.43
N ILE A 187 18.24 -3.93 -23.06
CA ILE A 187 17.76 -2.70 -22.45
C ILE A 187 17.07 -3.13 -21.15
N PRO A 188 17.53 -2.68 -19.96
CA PRO A 188 16.87 -3.02 -18.72
C PRO A 188 15.43 -2.52 -18.77
N VAL A 189 14.47 -3.43 -18.61
CA VAL A 189 13.05 -3.05 -18.47
C VAL A 189 12.94 -2.12 -17.26
N PRO A 190 12.29 -0.94 -17.39
CA PRO A 190 12.04 -0.05 -16.26
C PRO A 190 11.31 -0.79 -15.13
N PHE A 191 11.60 -0.43 -13.88
CA PHE A 191 10.87 -0.98 -12.74
C PHE A 191 9.39 -0.57 -12.83
N ASP A 192 8.49 -1.52 -12.60
CA ASP A 192 7.05 -1.25 -12.60
C ASP A 192 6.64 -0.60 -11.27
N GLU A 193 6.52 0.73 -11.27
CA GLU A 193 6.13 1.48 -10.07
C GLU A 193 4.64 1.26 -9.72
N GLU A 194 3.77 0.93 -10.69
CA GLU A 194 2.33 0.75 -10.45
C GLU A 194 2.05 -0.46 -9.55
N THR A 195 2.81 -1.54 -9.74
CA THR A 195 2.64 -2.80 -9.00
C THR A 195 3.81 -3.11 -8.05
N LEU A 196 4.69 -2.13 -7.82
CA LEU A 196 5.96 -2.31 -7.10
C LEU A 196 6.78 -3.50 -7.60
N GLY A 197 6.92 -3.65 -8.91
CA GLY A 197 7.69 -4.72 -9.54
C GLY A 197 6.96 -6.07 -9.58
N GLY A 198 5.63 -6.06 -9.57
CA GLY A 198 4.79 -7.26 -9.59
C GLY A 198 4.46 -7.84 -8.22
N TYR A 199 4.81 -7.15 -7.13
CA TYR A 199 4.52 -7.61 -5.76
C TYR A 199 3.13 -7.18 -5.28
N VAL A 200 2.61 -6.06 -5.78
CA VAL A 200 1.29 -5.53 -5.42
C VAL A 200 0.41 -5.52 -6.67
N VAL A 201 -0.08 -6.70 -7.05
CA VAL A 201 -0.94 -6.90 -8.22
C VAL A 201 -2.39 -7.08 -7.80
N TYR A 202 -3.32 -6.54 -8.59
CA TYR A 202 -4.75 -6.60 -8.31
C TYR A 202 -5.31 -8.01 -8.13
N SER A 203 -4.93 -8.96 -8.99
CA SER A 203 -5.38 -10.36 -8.89
C SER A 203 -4.98 -11.00 -7.58
N ASP A 204 -3.74 -10.74 -7.15
CA ASP A 204 -3.15 -11.38 -5.99
C ASP A 204 -3.74 -10.78 -4.72
N PHE A 205 -3.94 -9.46 -4.72
CA PHE A 205 -4.61 -8.76 -3.64
C PHE A 205 -6.07 -9.21 -3.46
N LEU A 206 -6.80 -9.39 -4.56
CA LEU A 206 -8.14 -9.98 -4.51
C LEU A 206 -8.14 -11.42 -4.00
N ALA A 207 -7.15 -12.22 -4.40
CA ALA A 207 -7.00 -13.59 -3.94
C ALA A 207 -6.73 -13.65 -2.44
N ILE A 208 -5.84 -12.80 -1.92
CA ILE A 208 -5.59 -12.65 -0.48
C ILE A 208 -6.90 -12.33 0.24
N MET A 209 -7.67 -11.37 -0.27
CA MET A 209 -8.92 -10.90 0.36
C MET A 209 -10.17 -11.75 0.01
N SER A 210 -9.99 -12.90 -0.62
CA SER A 210 -11.11 -13.67 -1.18
C SER A 210 -11.92 -14.44 -0.14
N ASP A 211 -11.34 -14.79 1.01
CA ASP A 211 -12.04 -15.50 2.09
C ASP A 211 -11.61 -15.03 3.48
N ILE A 212 -12.59 -14.82 4.36
CA ILE A 212 -12.34 -14.51 5.76
C ILE A 212 -13.25 -15.30 6.68
N GLY A 213 -12.66 -16.12 7.55
CA GLY A 213 -13.41 -16.86 8.55
C GLY A 213 -14.51 -17.76 7.97
N GLY A 214 -14.29 -18.32 6.77
CA GLY A 214 -15.28 -19.14 6.04
C GLY A 214 -16.35 -18.33 5.30
N HIS A 215 -16.17 -17.01 5.17
CA HIS A 215 -16.99 -16.14 4.35
C HIS A 215 -16.21 -15.69 3.13
N SER A 216 -16.66 -16.11 1.95
CA SER A 216 -16.01 -15.72 0.70
C SER A 216 -16.54 -14.39 0.17
N LEU A 217 -15.62 -13.55 -0.31
CA LEU A 217 -15.92 -12.29 -0.98
C LEU A 217 -16.52 -12.60 -2.35
N VAL A 218 -17.78 -12.18 -2.54
CA VAL A 218 -18.44 -12.26 -3.85
C VAL A 218 -18.28 -10.93 -4.56
N ILE A 219 -17.40 -10.89 -5.55
CA ILE A 219 -17.25 -9.73 -6.43
C ILE A 219 -18.43 -9.72 -7.39
N LYS A 220 -19.31 -8.73 -7.21
CA LYS A 220 -20.38 -8.44 -8.17
C LYS A 220 -19.91 -7.29 -9.03
N ASN A 221 -19.39 -7.63 -10.20
CA ASN A 221 -19.24 -6.64 -11.26
C ASN A 221 -20.65 -6.39 -11.79
N ASP A 222 -21.28 -5.31 -11.33
CA ASP A 222 -22.51 -4.82 -11.97
C ASP A 222 -22.07 -4.37 -13.40
N GLN A 223 -22.39 -5.20 -14.40
CA GLN A 223 -22.45 -4.79 -15.80
C GLN A 223 -23.68 -3.90 -16.02
#